data_AF-A0A2K3JJ58-F1
#
_entry.id   AF-A0A2K3JJ58-F1
#
_cell.length_a   1.000
_cell.length_b   1.000
_cell.length_c   1.000
_cell.angle_alpha   90.00
_cell.angle_beta   90.00
_cell.angle_gamma   90.00
#
_symmetry.space_group_name_H-M   'P 1'
#
loop_
_entity.id
_entity.type
_entity.pdbx_description
1 polymer ?
#
loop_
_entity_poly.entity_id
_entity_poly.type
_entity_poly.pdbx_seq_one_letter_code
_entity_poly.pdbx_strand_id
1 'polypeptide(L)'
;MFTLESGSGFWNPLLWVAIIFIAFLLVYGIRGFGKNVYKKGTEQTKAFLSGNKEANPEDMHVKASNLYWGFTSSMKSLYGRLRKMHTGNVSDYLLWFIIVLAILFIVIGVI
;
A
#
# COMPACT_ATOMS: atom_id res chain seq x y z
N MET A 1 -29.66 -9.77 15.15
CA MET A 1 -28.59 -8.89 15.66
C MET A 1 -27.56 -8.71 14.56
N PHE A 2 -27.79 -7.79 13.61
CA PHE A 2 -26.88 -7.51 12.48
C PHE A 2 -26.23 -6.12 12.57
N THR A 3 -26.58 -5.37 13.62
CA THR A 3 -26.01 -4.07 13.92
C THR A 3 -25.03 -4.27 15.07
N LEU A 4 -23.76 -3.95 14.81
CA LEU A 4 -22.67 -3.93 15.75
C LEU A 4 -22.53 -2.52 16.30
N GLU A 5 -22.44 -2.38 17.63
CA GLU A 5 -22.03 -1.10 18.23
C GLU A 5 -20.51 -0.99 18.15
N SER A 6 -20.02 0.09 17.55
CA SER A 6 -18.63 0.50 17.59
C SER A 6 -18.50 1.74 18.48
N GLY A 7 -17.30 2.02 18.98
CA GLY A 7 -17.00 3.27 19.71
C GLY A 7 -17.21 4.55 18.91
N SER A 8 -17.62 4.45 17.64
CA SER A 8 -17.94 5.55 16.73
C SER A 8 -19.39 5.52 16.21
N GLY A 9 -20.24 4.60 16.68
CA GLY A 9 -21.65 4.51 16.29
C GLY A 9 -22.12 3.08 15.98
N PHE A 10 -23.09 2.95 15.08
CA PHE A 10 -23.67 1.67 14.71
C PHE A 10 -23.17 1.20 13.34
N TRP A 11 -22.72 -0.05 13.24
CA TRP A 11 -22.28 -0.69 12.00
C TRP A 11 -23.21 -1.84 11.63
N ASN A 12 -23.85 -1.78 10.47
CA ASN A 12 -24.66 -2.88 9.96
C ASN A 12 -24.10 -3.39 8.61
N PRO A 13 -23.44 -4.57 8.56
CA PRO A 13 -22.83 -5.07 7.33
C PRO A 13 -23.82 -5.32 6.20
N LEU A 14 -25.04 -5.78 6.53
CA LEU A 14 -26.08 -6.06 5.52
C LEU A 14 -26.56 -4.78 4.85
N LEU A 15 -26.73 -3.71 5.62
CA LEU A 15 -27.06 -2.38 5.09
C LEU A 15 -25.97 -1.87 4.14
N TRP A 16 -24.70 -2.02 4.49
CA TRP A 16 -23.58 -1.62 3.62
C TRP A 16 -23.53 -2.41 2.32
N VAL A 17 -23.76 -3.73 2.37
CA VAL A 17 -23.86 -4.56 1.16
C VAL A 17 -25.00 -4.09 0.26
N ALA A 18 -26.17 -3.80 0.84
CA ALA A 18 -27.31 -3.28 0.09
C ALA A 18 -27.02 -1.93 -0.56
N ILE A 19 -26.38 -1.00 0.16
CA ILE A 19 -25.98 0.32 -0.37
C ILE A 19 -25.00 0.17 -1.53
N ILE A 20 -23.95 -0.65 -1.37
CA ILE A 20 -22.95 -0.89 -2.43
C ILE A 20 -23.61 -1.51 -3.66
N PHE A 21 -24.53 -2.46 -3.46
CA PHE A 21 -25.27 -3.10 -4.55
C PHE A 21 -26.14 -2.10 -5.32
N ILE A 22 -26.89 -1.24 -4.62
CA ILE A 22 -27.69 -0.18 -5.25
C ILE A 22 -26.79 0.80 -6.01
N ALA A 23 -25.68 1.24 -5.41
CA ALA A 23 -24.73 2.13 -6.06
C ALA A 23 -24.15 1.51 -7.34
N PHE A 24 -23.81 0.20 -7.31
CA PHE A 24 -23.36 -0.53 -8.47
C PHE A 24 -24.41 -0.56 -9.59
N LEU A 25 -25.68 -0.85 -9.27
CA LEU A 25 -26.77 -0.84 -10.25
C LEU A 25 -26.97 0.54 -10.87
N LEU A 26 -26.91 1.61 -10.06
CA LEU A 26 -27.00 2.98 -10.55
C LEU A 26 -25.85 3.31 -11.51
N VAL A 27 -24.61 3.01 -11.14
CA VAL A 27 -23.43 3.24 -11.99
C VAL A 27 -23.51 2.42 -13.28
N TYR A 28 -23.95 1.16 -13.20
CA TYR A 28 -24.13 0.31 -14.37
C TYR A 28 -25.23 0.84 -15.30
N GLY A 29 -26.36 1.31 -14.74
CA GLY A 29 -27.42 1.97 -15.48
C GLY A 29 -26.92 3.24 -16.19
N ILE A 30 -26.24 4.12 -15.46
CA ILE A 30 -25.63 5.35 -16.00
C ILE A 30 -24.65 5.02 -17.15
N ARG A 31 -23.81 4.00 -16.97
CA ARG A 31 -22.89 3.52 -18.01
C ARG A 31 -23.64 3.07 -19.26
N GLY A 32 -24.81 2.44 -19.12
CA GLY A 32 -25.66 2.02 -20.24
C GLY A 32 -26.17 3.16 -21.12
N PHE A 33 -26.35 4.36 -20.57
CA PHE A 33 -26.73 5.56 -21.33
C PHE A 33 -25.55 6.21 -22.09
N GLY A 34 -24.32 5.77 -21.85
CA GLY A 34 -23.14 6.27 -22.53
C GLY A 34 -23.11 5.91 -24.02
N LYS A 35 -22.62 6.83 -24.87
CA LYS A 35 -22.40 6.56 -26.30
C LYS A 35 -21.17 5.68 -26.50
N ASN A 36 -21.34 4.50 -27.08
CA ASN A 36 -20.25 3.58 -27.42
C ASN A 36 -19.46 3.95 -28.70
N VAL A 37 -19.50 5.20 -29.15
CA VAL A 37 -19.07 5.63 -30.50
C VAL A 37 -17.57 5.97 -30.58
N TYR A 38 -16.74 5.39 -29.70
CA TYR A 38 -15.29 5.60 -29.76
C TYR A 38 -14.65 4.64 -30.77
N LYS A 39 -13.60 5.11 -31.45
CA LYS A 39 -12.89 4.30 -32.45
C LYS A 39 -11.90 3.37 -31.76
N LYS A 40 -12.30 2.12 -31.52
CA LYS A 40 -11.45 1.07 -30.95
C LYS A 40 -10.17 0.87 -31.78
N GLY A 41 -9.03 0.72 -31.12
CA GLY A 41 -7.74 0.48 -31.78
C GLY A 41 -7.14 1.70 -32.46
N THR A 42 -7.65 2.90 -32.18
CA THR A 42 -7.08 4.15 -32.68
C THR A 42 -6.40 4.92 -31.55
N GLU A 43 -5.76 6.05 -31.87
CA GLU A 43 -5.22 6.98 -30.87
C GLU A 43 -6.29 7.45 -29.86
N GLN A 44 -7.59 7.36 -30.18
CA GLN A 44 -8.68 7.68 -29.24
C GLN A 44 -8.73 6.74 -28.01
N THR A 45 -8.11 5.56 -28.08
CA THR A 45 -8.06 4.61 -26.95
C THR A 45 -6.76 4.69 -26.15
N LYS A 46 -5.80 5.53 -26.56
CA LYS A 46 -4.52 5.71 -25.87
C LYS A 46 -4.60 6.84 -24.85
N ALA A 47 -3.74 6.79 -23.84
CA ALA A 47 -3.59 7.89 -22.90
C ALA A 47 -3.11 9.16 -23.64
N PHE A 48 -3.66 10.32 -23.28
CA PHE A 48 -3.22 11.59 -23.85
C PHE A 48 -1.88 12.00 -23.19
N LEU A 49 -0.78 11.89 -23.94
CA LEU A 49 0.57 12.21 -23.48
C LEU A 49 1.16 13.46 -24.16
N SER A 50 0.29 14.42 -24.53
CA SER A 50 0.70 15.65 -25.23
C SER A 50 1.54 15.39 -26.49
N GLY A 51 1.23 14.32 -27.24
CA GLY A 51 1.93 13.93 -28.46
C GLY A 51 3.15 13.03 -28.26
N ASN A 52 3.50 12.68 -27.01
CA ASN A 52 4.54 11.69 -26.75
C ASN A 52 4.04 10.26 -26.99
N LYS A 53 4.95 9.37 -27.39
CA LYS A 53 4.65 7.94 -27.49
C LYS A 53 4.44 7.35 -26.08
N GLU A 54 3.48 6.45 -25.97
CA GLU A 54 3.25 5.67 -24.76
C GLU A 54 4.50 4.84 -24.43
N ALA A 55 5.03 5.03 -23.22
CA ALA A 55 6.11 4.22 -22.68
C ALA A 55 5.53 2.95 -22.02
N ASN A 56 6.39 2.08 -21.50
CA ASN A 56 5.88 0.97 -20.70
C ASN A 56 5.11 1.53 -19.48
N PRO A 57 3.97 0.92 -19.08
CA PRO A 57 3.15 1.43 -17.99
C PRO A 57 3.91 1.68 -16.68
N GLU A 58 4.96 0.88 -16.41
CA GLU A 58 5.84 1.01 -15.23
C GLU A 58 6.70 2.28 -15.22
N ASP A 59 6.90 2.90 -16.38
CA ASP A 59 7.70 4.12 -16.55
C ASP A 59 6.81 5.36 -16.67
N MET A 60 5.50 5.17 -16.88
CA MET A 60 4.53 6.26 -17.06
C MET A 60 4.01 6.84 -15.74
N HIS A 61 4.24 6.17 -14.61
CA HIS A 61 3.79 6.63 -13.30
C HIS A 61 4.93 7.15 -12.42
N VAL A 62 4.60 8.09 -11.53
CA VAL A 62 5.53 8.48 -10.46
C VAL A 62 5.61 7.30 -9.48
N LYS A 63 6.78 6.66 -9.41
CA LYS A 63 6.99 5.51 -8.52
C LYS A 63 6.82 5.92 -7.07
N ALA A 64 6.22 5.07 -6.25
CA ALA A 64 6.04 5.32 -4.81
C ALA A 64 7.37 5.62 -4.10
N SER A 65 8.47 5.05 -4.58
CA SER A 65 9.83 5.36 -4.11
C SER A 65 10.19 6.85 -4.24
N ASN A 66 9.65 7.54 -5.25
CA ASN A 66 9.90 8.97 -5.46
C ASN A 66 9.20 9.82 -4.41
N LEU A 67 8.02 9.39 -3.93
CA LEU A 67 7.27 10.11 -2.90
C LEU A 67 8.02 10.14 -1.56
N TYR A 68 8.66 9.01 -1.20
CA TYR A 68 9.44 8.89 0.04
C TYR A 68 10.94 9.10 -0.17
N TRP A 69 11.37 9.60 -1.33
CA TRP A 69 12.78 9.74 -1.65
C TRP A 69 13.52 10.64 -0.66
N GLY A 70 12.93 11.77 -0.26
CA GLY A 70 13.55 12.69 0.70
C GLY A 70 13.76 12.04 2.08
N PHE A 71 12.77 11.31 2.57
CA PHE A 71 12.83 10.58 3.84
C PHE A 71 13.82 9.42 3.80
N THR A 72 13.75 8.58 2.76
CA THR A 72 14.66 7.44 2.61
C THR A 72 16.10 7.88 2.40
N SER A 73 16.31 9.00 1.70
CA SER A 73 17.64 9.57 1.46
C SER A 73 18.23 10.20 2.71
N SER A 74 17.46 10.94 3.51
CA SER A 74 17.95 11.52 4.76
C SER A 74 18.34 10.44 5.78
N MET A 75 17.64 9.30 5.77
CA MET A 75 17.90 8.16 6.67
C MET A 75 18.80 7.08 6.06
N LYS A 76 19.40 7.31 4.88
CA LYS A 76 20.19 6.30 4.15
C LYS A 76 21.32 5.70 4.98
N SER A 77 22.00 6.51 5.81
CA SER A 77 23.06 6.03 6.70
C SER A 77 22.54 5.07 7.78
N LEU A 78 21.37 5.37 8.36
CA LEU A 78 20.73 4.52 9.36
C LEU A 78 20.28 3.21 8.73
N TYR A 79 19.53 3.26 7.63
CA TYR A 79 19.11 2.07 6.90
C TYR A 79 20.29 1.23 6.44
N GLY A 80 21.38 1.86 5.98
CA GLY A 80 22.61 1.17 5.61
C GLY A 80 23.23 0.40 6.77
N ARG A 81 23.23 0.96 7.99
CA ARG A 81 23.70 0.28 9.20
C ARG A 81 22.76 -0.87 9.61
N LEU A 82 21.45 -0.62 9.65
CA LEU A 82 20.45 -1.63 10.00
C LEU A 82 20.49 -2.82 9.04
N ARG A 83 20.64 -2.57 7.74
CA ARG A 83 20.74 -3.60 6.71
C ARG A 83 21.98 -4.47 6.91
N LYS A 84 23.11 -3.90 7.30
CA LYS A 84 24.35 -4.66 7.57
C LYS A 84 24.21 -5.61 8.75
N MET A 85 23.33 -5.32 9.72
CA MET A 85 23.05 -6.22 10.85
C MET A 85 22.14 -7.41 10.47
N HIS A 86 21.49 -7.37 9.30
CA HIS A 86 20.65 -8.46 8.78
C HIS A 86 21.42 -9.28 7.75
N THR A 87 22.37 -10.07 8.22
CA THR A 87 23.28 -10.86 7.38
C THR A 87 22.60 -12.07 6.73
N GLY A 88 21.47 -12.53 7.29
CA GLY A 88 20.80 -13.77 6.89
C GLY A 88 21.44 -15.04 7.46
N ASN A 89 22.51 -14.92 8.27
CA ASN A 89 23.14 -16.06 8.94
C ASN A 89 22.48 -16.30 10.31
N VAL A 90 21.94 -17.51 10.51
CA VAL A 90 21.26 -17.93 11.76
C VAL A 90 22.12 -17.69 13.00
N SER A 91 23.43 -17.91 12.92
CA SER A 91 24.35 -17.71 14.04
C SER A 91 24.37 -16.26 14.52
N ASP A 92 24.27 -15.28 13.61
CA ASP A 92 24.25 -13.86 13.98
C ASP A 92 22.97 -13.49 14.73
N TYR A 93 21.83 -14.11 14.38
CA TYR A 93 20.57 -13.92 15.11
C TYR A 93 20.60 -14.58 16.49
N LEU A 94 21.20 -15.77 16.62
CA LEU A 94 21.41 -16.40 17.93
C LEU A 94 22.31 -15.55 18.83
N LEU A 95 23.36 -14.96 18.27
CA LEU A 95 24.21 -14.01 18.98
C LEU A 95 23.42 -12.80 19.47
N TRP A 96 22.64 -12.16 18.60
CA TRP A 96 21.78 -11.03 18.99
C TRP A 96 20.77 -11.41 20.09
N PHE A 97 20.18 -12.61 20.01
CA PHE A 97 19.28 -13.10 21.04
C PHE A 97 19.97 -13.24 22.40
N ILE A 98 21.16 -13.86 22.43
CA ILE A 98 21.94 -14.00 23.67
C ILE A 98 22.35 -12.64 24.24
N ILE A 99 22.75 -11.68 23.39
CA ILE A 99 23.08 -10.31 23.82
C ILE A 99 21.88 -9.64 24.49
N VAL A 100 20.70 -9.69 23.86
CA VAL A 100 19.48 -9.10 24.43
C VAL A 100 19.11 -9.79 25.74
N LEU A 101 19.23 -11.12 25.82
CA LEU A 101 18.97 -11.89 27.04
C LEU A 101 19.93 -11.49 28.17
N ALA A 102 21.22 -11.35 27.88
CA ALA A 102 22.21 -10.89 28.84
C ALA A 102 21.91 -9.47 29.34
N ILE A 103 21.55 -8.55 28.45
CA ILE A 103 21.13 -7.19 28.82
C ILE A 103 19.90 -7.23 29.72
N LEU A 104 18.90 -8.05 29.40
CA LEU A 104 17.70 -8.21 30.23
C LEU A 104 18.05 -8.73 31.63
N PHE A 105 18.92 -9.73 31.74
CA PHE A 105 19.35 -10.22 33.05
C PHE A 105 20.14 -9.18 33.84
N ILE A 106 20.94 -8.34 33.19
CA ILE A 106 21.61 -7.23 33.88
C ILE A 106 20.57 -6.20 34.35
N VAL A 107 19.65 -5.78 33.49
CA VAL A 107 18.67 -4.75 33.84
C VAL A 107 17.70 -5.24 34.92
N ILE A 108 17.20 -6.47 34.81
CA ILE A 108 16.23 -7.05 35.75
C ILE A 108 16.93 -7.61 37.01
N GLY A 109 18.16 -8.12 36.88
CA GLY A 109 18.88 -8.72 38.01
C GLY A 109 19.69 -7.72 38.84
N VAL A 110 19.92 -6.49 38.33
CA VAL A 110 20.58 -5.39 39.05
C VAL A 110 19.57 -4.40 39.65
N ILE A 111 18.34 -4.34 39.14
CA ILE A 111 17.20 -3.62 39.74
C ILE A 111 16.47 -4.55 40.72
#